data_AF-K0RE87-F1
#
_entry.id   AF-K0RE87-F1
#
_cell.length_a   1.000
_cell.length_b   1.000
_cell.length_c   1.000
_cell.angle_alpha   90.00
_cell.angle_beta   90.00
_cell.angle_gamma   90.00
#
_symmetry.space_group_name_H-M   'P 1'
#
loop_
_entity.id
_entity.type
_entity.pdbx_description
1 polymer ?
#
loop_
_entity_poly.entity_id
_entity_poly.type
_entity_poly.pdbx_seq_one_letter_code
_entity_poly.pdbx_strand_id
1 'polypeptide(L)'
;LLFQEGGDGGQEKKTDNKGDNKEGPKGGASSGPKPRCVGVRLQNGCEVTTPTDGTGAVVSALGLIPTFLNLLPTAVRDEHGVPPGLPALSERRPHHKFLIGLRGTKDDLSVTGADWYRLPNASLPVDEVDGATGQVKLGTIGGGERSSESDAAASDGQQSATEGEMTAETTTASTAGGGRGKRSKAPLPKAEGKGSRCKFHSGESWMKVSFPSAKDPSWADRHGDVTTCVVTVEADDDFVRAFDTKPKIYSVLDKAASVDAERFRERVMKDLFENFPQLEGRVETVQMSGPFRPGSRQDPARFAIKGNRPETTYPGLFVGGSELTIADSFSGDVVAGWLVANAVVGYSLIDHVYLHKNITSDLRQFLDEPSEATERDGVEVEDVAVPLVEAAESTSAAESSKEE
;
A
#
# COMPACT_ATOMS: atom_id res chain seq x y z
N LEU A 1 14.48 8.72 -8.88
CA LEU A 1 14.09 8.65 -10.31
C LEU A 1 14.78 9.78 -11.06
N LEU A 2 15.17 9.56 -12.32
CA LEU A 2 15.75 10.57 -13.21
C LEU A 2 14.68 11.10 -14.15
N PHE A 3 14.66 12.42 -14.37
CA PHE A 3 13.65 13.09 -15.17
C PHE A 3 14.31 14.04 -16.18
N GLN A 4 13.73 14.13 -17.36
CA GLN A 4 14.10 15.07 -18.40
C GLN A 4 12.88 15.94 -18.74
N GLU A 5 13.09 17.25 -18.85
CA GLU A 5 12.05 18.18 -19.31
C GLU A 5 11.62 17.82 -20.73
N GLY A 6 10.32 17.96 -21.02
CA GLY A 6 9.75 17.61 -22.31
C GLY A 6 10.34 18.49 -23.41
N GLY A 7 11.28 17.96 -24.18
CA GLY A 7 11.66 18.51 -25.48
C GLY A 7 10.62 18.07 -26.50
N ASP A 8 9.68 18.94 -26.84
CA ASP A 8 8.79 18.71 -27.97
C ASP A 8 9.53 19.09 -29.24
N GLY A 9 9.70 18.13 -30.15
CA GLY A 9 10.07 18.37 -31.53
C GLY A 9 8.89 19.03 -32.25
N GLY A 10 8.61 20.30 -31.95
CA GLY A 10 7.49 21.05 -32.50
C GLY A 10 7.62 22.55 -32.18
N GLN A 11 7.86 23.34 -33.23
CA GLN A 11 8.09 24.78 -33.24
C GLN A 11 7.38 25.60 -32.13
N GLU A 12 8.19 26.31 -31.34
CA GLU A 12 7.76 27.44 -30.52
C GLU A 12 7.01 28.47 -31.38
N LYS A 13 5.72 28.70 -31.10
CA LYS A 13 5.08 29.99 -31.39
C LYS A 13 5.07 30.81 -30.11
N LYS A 14 6.07 31.69 -29.97
CA LYS A 14 6.02 32.82 -29.05
C LYS A 14 4.82 33.70 -29.38
N THR A 15 3.87 33.80 -28.46
CA THR A 15 2.99 34.96 -28.37
C THR A 15 3.26 35.65 -27.05
N ASP A 16 3.99 36.75 -27.13
CA ASP A 16 4.14 37.72 -26.05
C ASP A 16 2.75 38.24 -25.66
N ASN A 17 2.40 38.16 -24.37
CA ASN A 17 1.46 39.15 -23.83
C ASN A 17 1.85 39.56 -22.42
N LYS A 18 2.12 40.85 -22.30
CA LYS A 18 2.54 41.59 -21.10
C LYS A 18 1.30 41.84 -20.23
N GLY A 19 1.39 41.57 -18.93
CA GLY A 19 0.35 41.96 -17.98
C GLY A 19 0.72 41.64 -16.53
N ASP A 20 1.34 42.60 -15.86
CA ASP A 20 1.56 42.60 -14.41
C ASP A 20 0.23 42.56 -13.64
N ASN A 21 0.08 41.61 -12.70
CA ASN A 21 -0.30 41.97 -11.32
C ASN A 21 -0.10 40.85 -10.28
N LYS A 22 0.26 41.30 -9.08
CA LYS A 22 0.82 40.58 -7.94
C LYS A 22 -0.19 39.76 -7.09
N GLU A 23 0.31 38.59 -6.68
CA GLU A 23 0.33 37.96 -5.34
C GLU A 23 -0.95 37.50 -4.61
N GLY A 24 -1.00 36.16 -4.44
CA GLY A 24 -1.52 35.41 -3.29
C GLY A 24 -1.13 33.93 -3.47
N PRO A 25 -0.71 33.17 -2.43
CA PRO A 25 -0.17 31.83 -2.62
C PRO A 25 -1.32 30.84 -2.82
N LYS A 26 -1.68 30.60 -4.08
CA LYS A 26 -2.49 29.45 -4.48
C LYS A 26 -1.54 28.34 -4.86
N GLY A 27 -1.62 27.20 -4.16
CA GLY A 27 -0.99 25.95 -4.59
C GLY A 27 -1.60 25.52 -5.92
N GLY A 28 -1.05 26.02 -7.01
CA GLY A 28 -1.37 25.62 -8.37
C GLY A 28 -0.23 24.75 -8.88
N ALA A 29 -0.50 23.47 -9.12
CA ALA A 29 0.38 22.65 -9.93
C ALA A 29 0.61 23.38 -11.27
N SER A 30 1.86 23.47 -11.72
CA SER A 30 2.15 24.12 -13.01
C SER A 30 1.40 23.38 -14.11
N SER A 31 0.74 24.12 -15.00
CA SER A 31 -0.03 23.55 -16.12
C SER A 31 0.86 23.14 -17.31
N GLY A 32 2.18 23.10 -17.11
CA GLY A 32 3.14 22.69 -18.12
C GLY A 32 3.13 21.17 -18.33
N PRO A 33 3.66 20.69 -19.47
CA PRO A 33 3.83 19.26 -19.72
C PRO A 33 4.71 18.66 -18.61
N LYS A 34 4.29 17.51 -18.08
CA LYS A 34 5.05 16.82 -17.03
C LYS A 34 6.33 16.22 -17.62
N PRO A 35 7.46 16.26 -16.89
CA PRO A 35 8.72 15.73 -17.36
C PRO A 35 8.66 14.20 -17.49
N ARG A 36 9.41 13.65 -18.45
CA ARG A 36 9.50 12.21 -18.69
C ARG A 36 10.49 11.59 -17.71
N CYS A 37 10.13 10.45 -17.13
CA CYS A 37 11.09 9.63 -16.40
C CYS A 37 11.98 8.86 -17.38
N VAL A 38 13.29 9.02 -17.25
CA VAL A 38 14.30 8.50 -18.18
C VAL A 38 15.25 7.51 -17.52
N GLY A 39 15.01 7.13 -16.27
CA GLY A 39 15.85 6.18 -15.57
C GLY A 39 15.83 6.25 -14.06
N VAL A 40 16.78 5.56 -13.46
CA VAL A 40 16.98 5.46 -12.02
C VAL A 40 18.43 5.78 -11.66
N ARG A 41 18.61 6.43 -10.51
CA ARG A 41 19.92 6.62 -9.89
C ARG A 41 19.95 5.81 -8.60
N LEU A 42 20.96 4.98 -8.46
CA LEU A 42 21.20 4.15 -7.29
C LEU A 42 21.97 4.93 -6.21
N GLN A 43 21.96 4.44 -4.97
CA GLN A 43 22.65 5.10 -3.85
C GLN A 43 24.16 5.21 -4.03
N ASN A 44 24.77 4.29 -4.78
CA ASN A 44 26.20 4.32 -5.12
C ASN A 44 26.52 5.32 -6.25
N GLY A 45 25.54 6.11 -6.72
CA GLY A 45 25.69 7.08 -7.80
C GLY A 45 25.57 6.50 -9.20
N CYS A 46 25.45 5.17 -9.36
CA CYS A 46 25.23 4.55 -10.66
C CYS A 46 23.88 4.95 -11.24
N GLU A 47 23.87 5.27 -12.53
CA GLU A 47 22.66 5.63 -13.27
C GLU A 47 22.34 4.56 -14.31
N VAL A 48 21.07 4.17 -14.35
CA VAL A 48 20.53 3.28 -15.36
C VAL A 48 19.45 4.06 -16.10
N THR A 49 19.71 4.36 -17.36
CA THR A 49 18.84 5.17 -18.21
C THR A 49 18.10 4.33 -19.24
N THR A 50 16.96 4.84 -19.68
CA THR A 50 16.17 4.27 -20.76
C THR A 50 16.65 4.78 -22.13
N PRO A 51 16.31 4.12 -23.25
CA PRO A 51 16.56 4.64 -24.60
C PRO A 51 16.10 6.08 -24.79
N THR A 52 16.85 6.83 -25.60
CA THR A 52 16.64 8.27 -25.86
C THR A 52 15.54 8.55 -26.89
N ASP A 53 15.07 7.53 -27.60
CA ASP A 53 13.99 7.60 -28.60
C ASP A 53 12.59 7.75 -27.98
N GLY A 54 12.50 7.81 -26.65
CA GLY A 54 11.22 7.96 -25.94
C GLY A 54 10.41 6.67 -25.83
N THR A 55 10.94 5.52 -26.24
CA THR A 55 10.26 4.22 -26.13
C THR A 55 10.45 3.57 -24.76
N GLY A 56 11.50 3.94 -24.05
CA GLY A 56 11.85 3.27 -22.80
C GLY A 56 10.97 3.63 -21.60
N ALA A 57 10.83 2.68 -20.67
CA ALA A 57 9.97 2.81 -19.50
C ALA A 57 10.71 2.44 -18.21
N VAL A 58 10.31 3.10 -17.11
CA VAL A 58 10.72 2.79 -15.74
C VAL A 58 9.49 2.28 -14.98
N VAL A 59 9.56 1.05 -14.48
CA VAL A 59 8.49 0.44 -13.69
C VAL A 59 8.89 0.41 -12.21
N SER A 60 8.12 1.08 -11.35
CA SER A 60 8.27 1.02 -9.90
C SER A 60 7.29 0.02 -9.29
N ALA A 61 7.79 -1.17 -8.92
CA ALA A 61 7.00 -2.20 -8.24
C ALA A 61 6.90 -1.99 -6.71
N LEU A 62 7.27 -0.82 -6.21
CA LEU A 62 7.24 -0.50 -4.76
C LEU A 62 5.87 0.01 -4.28
N GLY A 63 4.93 0.26 -5.20
CA GLY A 63 3.65 0.89 -4.91
C GLY A 63 3.66 2.42 -5.02
N LEU A 64 2.48 3.03 -4.93
CA LEU A 64 2.23 4.45 -5.13
C LEU A 64 2.92 5.31 -4.07
N ILE A 65 2.74 5.00 -2.78
CA ILE A 65 3.27 5.82 -1.68
C ILE A 65 4.80 5.94 -1.75
N PRO A 66 5.59 4.85 -1.77
CA PRO A 66 7.04 4.96 -1.82
C PRO A 66 7.53 5.61 -3.11
N THR A 67 6.86 5.35 -4.25
CA THR A 67 7.26 5.93 -5.54
C THR A 67 7.14 7.44 -5.54
N PHE A 68 5.98 7.98 -5.12
CA PHE A 68 5.72 9.42 -5.21
C PHE A 68 6.23 10.23 -4.02
N LEU A 69 6.36 9.61 -2.84
CA LEU A 69 6.88 10.30 -1.66
C LEU A 69 8.40 10.18 -1.51
N ASN A 70 9.00 9.04 -1.90
CA ASN A 70 10.41 8.78 -1.62
C ASN A 70 11.29 8.81 -2.88
N LEU A 71 10.77 8.42 -4.05
CA LEU A 71 11.58 8.27 -5.27
C LEU A 71 11.41 9.39 -6.30
N LEU A 72 10.24 10.03 -6.33
CA LEU A 72 9.99 11.22 -7.15
C LEU A 72 10.81 12.40 -6.60
N PRO A 73 11.67 13.04 -7.41
CA PRO A 73 12.45 14.18 -6.94
C PRO A 73 11.57 15.30 -6.40
N THR A 74 11.97 15.90 -5.28
CA THR A 74 11.19 16.95 -4.60
C THR A 74 10.85 18.11 -5.53
N ALA A 75 11.79 18.57 -6.37
CA ALA A 75 11.52 19.64 -7.34
C ALA A 75 10.40 19.30 -8.32
N VAL A 76 10.44 18.09 -8.91
CA VAL A 76 9.41 17.61 -9.85
C VAL A 76 8.06 17.44 -9.16
N ARG A 77 8.07 16.97 -7.92
CA ARG A 77 6.87 16.82 -7.10
C ARG A 77 6.25 18.15 -6.70
N ASP A 78 7.06 19.12 -6.31
CA ASP A 78 6.59 20.43 -5.86
C ASP A 78 6.00 21.23 -7.03
N GLU A 79 6.59 21.08 -8.22
CA GLU A 79 6.12 21.75 -9.43
C GLU A 79 4.88 21.07 -10.05
N HIS A 80 4.90 19.75 -10.23
CA HIS A 80 3.87 19.02 -10.99
C HIS A 80 2.92 18.16 -10.13
N GLY A 81 3.15 18.16 -8.81
CA GLY A 81 2.31 17.47 -7.83
C GLY A 81 2.54 15.97 -7.73
N VAL A 82 1.51 15.26 -7.27
CA VAL A 82 1.44 13.80 -7.17
C VAL A 82 0.13 13.34 -7.80
N PRO A 83 -0.08 12.03 -8.06
CA PRO A 83 -1.38 11.55 -8.52
C PRO A 83 -2.50 11.97 -7.57
N PRO A 84 -3.67 12.39 -8.09
CA PRO A 84 -4.75 12.97 -7.28
C PRO A 84 -5.33 12.00 -6.23
N GLY A 85 -5.17 10.69 -6.44
CA GLY A 85 -5.59 9.65 -5.51
C GLY A 85 -4.62 9.40 -4.35
N LEU A 86 -3.35 9.81 -4.47
CA LEU A 86 -2.31 9.50 -3.50
C LEU A 86 -2.67 9.96 -2.07
N PRO A 87 -3.21 11.17 -1.85
CA PRO A 87 -3.52 11.65 -0.49
C PRO A 87 -4.58 10.83 0.26
N ALA A 88 -5.42 10.06 -0.46
CA ALA A 88 -6.46 9.21 0.14
C ALA A 88 -5.91 7.86 0.61
N LEU A 89 -4.69 7.49 0.21
CA LEU A 89 -4.09 6.23 0.62
C LEU A 89 -3.62 6.25 2.07
N SER A 90 -3.51 5.06 2.65
CA SER A 90 -2.89 4.84 3.95
C SER A 90 -1.98 3.63 3.85
N GLU A 91 -0.80 3.70 4.42
CA GLU A 91 0.06 2.52 4.58
C GLU A 91 -0.56 1.55 5.60
N ARG A 92 -0.31 0.26 5.40
CA ARG A 92 -0.55 -0.75 6.43
C ARG A 92 0.52 -0.64 7.51
N ARG A 93 0.13 -1.02 8.73
CA ARG A 93 1.09 -1.17 9.83
C ARG A 93 2.18 -2.18 9.42
N PRO A 94 3.47 -1.87 9.59
CA PRO A 94 4.54 -2.81 9.30
C PRO A 94 4.43 -4.09 10.14
N HIS A 95 5.00 -5.19 9.64
CA HIS A 95 4.96 -6.50 10.31
C HIS A 95 6.35 -6.96 10.73
N HIS A 96 6.44 -7.68 11.84
CA HIS A 96 7.62 -8.49 12.18
C HIS A 96 7.42 -9.93 11.75
N LYS A 97 8.54 -10.59 11.42
CA LYS A 97 8.60 -12.04 11.21
C LYS A 97 9.56 -12.65 12.22
N PHE A 98 9.12 -13.69 12.91
CA PHE A 98 9.96 -14.53 13.74
C PHE A 98 10.22 -15.83 13.00
N LEU A 99 11.48 -16.05 12.65
CA LEU A 99 11.98 -17.25 11.99
C LEU A 99 12.47 -18.20 13.07
N ILE A 100 11.82 -19.35 13.18
CA ILE A 100 12.04 -20.30 14.27
C ILE A 100 12.49 -21.63 13.68
N GLY A 101 13.66 -22.09 14.12
CA GLY A 101 14.16 -23.44 13.85
C GLY A 101 13.73 -24.40 14.95
N LEU A 102 13.10 -25.52 14.58
CA LEU A 102 12.57 -26.54 15.48
C LEU A 102 13.27 -27.88 15.23
N ARG A 103 13.62 -28.58 16.31
CA ARG A 103 14.10 -29.96 16.29
C ARG A 103 12.93 -30.93 16.13
N GLY A 104 13.04 -31.82 15.16
CA GLY A 104 12.07 -32.85 14.83
C GLY A 104 11.45 -32.64 13.46
N THR A 105 10.95 -33.74 12.89
CA THR A 105 10.21 -33.70 11.63
C THR A 105 8.83 -33.07 11.82
N LYS A 106 8.16 -32.74 10.71
CA LYS A 106 6.78 -32.25 10.76
C LYS A 106 5.83 -33.25 11.42
N ASP A 107 6.11 -34.55 11.28
CA ASP A 107 5.27 -35.62 11.80
C ASP A 107 5.50 -35.77 13.31
N ASP A 108 6.76 -35.67 13.77
CA ASP A 108 7.11 -35.66 15.21
C ASP A 108 6.48 -34.48 15.96
N LEU A 109 6.31 -33.35 15.27
CA LEU A 109 5.74 -32.12 15.80
C LEU A 109 4.23 -32.00 15.54
N SER A 110 3.64 -32.96 14.81
CA SER A 110 2.23 -32.95 14.41
C SER A 110 1.82 -31.61 13.75
N VAL A 111 2.68 -31.05 12.91
CA VAL A 111 2.43 -29.81 12.17
C VAL A 111 2.09 -30.09 10.71
N THR A 112 1.24 -29.24 10.14
CA THR A 112 0.82 -29.35 8.73
C THR A 112 1.32 -28.17 7.92
N GLY A 113 1.24 -28.27 6.60
CA GLY A 113 1.51 -27.15 5.71
C GLY A 113 0.43 -26.06 5.71
N ALA A 114 -0.65 -26.21 6.48
CA ALA A 114 -1.69 -25.18 6.57
C ALA A 114 -1.21 -24.00 7.43
N ASP A 115 -1.52 -22.79 6.97
CA ASP A 115 -1.27 -21.58 7.76
C ASP A 115 -2.37 -21.42 8.81
N TRP A 116 -1.97 -21.13 10.04
CA TRP A 116 -2.87 -20.80 11.13
C TRP A 116 -2.94 -19.28 11.31
N TYR A 117 -4.14 -18.77 11.56
CA TYR A 117 -4.40 -17.35 11.72
C TYR A 117 -5.22 -17.09 12.97
N ARG A 118 -4.81 -16.11 13.76
CA ARG A 118 -5.67 -15.40 14.69
C ARG A 118 -5.98 -14.03 14.15
N LEU A 119 -7.27 -13.73 14.03
CA LEU A 119 -7.75 -12.39 13.69
C LEU A 119 -7.90 -11.56 14.97
N PRO A 120 -7.75 -10.23 14.91
CA PRO A 120 -8.01 -9.35 16.04
C PRO A 120 -9.44 -9.53 16.56
N ASN A 121 -9.65 -9.37 17.86
CA ASN A 121 -10.99 -9.41 18.47
C ASN A 121 -11.98 -8.42 17.82
N ALA A 122 -11.50 -7.27 17.31
CA ALA A 122 -12.31 -6.30 16.57
C ALA A 122 -12.83 -6.82 15.20
N SER A 123 -12.33 -7.95 14.73
CA SER A 123 -12.78 -8.64 13.51
C SER A 123 -13.92 -9.63 13.78
N LEU A 124 -14.22 -9.92 15.06
CA LEU A 124 -15.35 -10.75 15.45
C LEU A 124 -16.54 -9.84 15.74
N PRO A 125 -17.70 -10.04 15.09
CA PRO A 125 -18.91 -9.35 15.50
C PRO A 125 -19.31 -9.90 16.87
N VAL A 126 -19.17 -9.08 17.91
CA VAL A 126 -19.65 -9.43 19.24
C VAL A 126 -21.01 -8.79 19.42
N ASP A 127 -22.05 -9.62 19.47
CA ASP A 127 -23.39 -9.19 19.79
C ASP A 127 -23.46 -8.85 21.28
N GLU A 128 -23.86 -7.62 21.61
CA GLU A 128 -24.05 -7.18 22.99
C GLU A 128 -25.51 -7.41 23.37
N VAL A 129 -25.75 -8.15 24.45
CA VAL A 129 -27.09 -8.29 25.02
C VAL A 129 -27.26 -7.24 26.12
N ASP A 130 -28.21 -6.33 25.95
CA ASP A 130 -28.58 -5.39 27.00
C ASP A 130 -29.22 -6.17 28.17
N GLY A 131 -28.55 -6.18 29.31
CA GLY A 131 -28.98 -6.93 30.50
C GLY A 131 -30.31 -6.47 31.10
N ALA A 132 -30.80 -5.26 30.76
CA ALA A 132 -32.07 -4.73 31.25
C ALA A 132 -33.24 -5.00 30.29
N THR A 133 -32.99 -4.96 28.98
CA THR A 133 -34.04 -5.08 27.96
C THR A 133 -34.06 -6.42 27.23
N GLY A 134 -33.00 -7.22 27.38
CA GLY A 134 -32.79 -8.47 26.62
C GLY A 134 -32.58 -8.23 25.12
N GLN A 135 -32.45 -6.97 24.69
CA GLN A 135 -32.29 -6.62 23.29
C GLN A 135 -30.85 -6.91 22.84
N VAL A 136 -30.72 -7.63 21.73
CA VAL A 136 -29.44 -7.94 21.11
C VAL A 136 -29.04 -6.80 20.18
N LYS A 137 -27.94 -6.14 20.50
CA LYS A 137 -27.28 -5.17 19.63
C LYS A 137 -26.23 -5.91 18.82
N LEU A 138 -26.48 -6.05 17.52
CA LEU A 138 -25.61 -6.80 16.62
C LEU A 138 -24.21 -6.18 16.56
N GLY A 139 -23.20 -7.02 16.71
CA GLY A 139 -21.80 -6.65 16.56
C GLY A 139 -21.49 -6.25 15.12
N THR A 140 -20.72 -5.18 14.95
CA THR A 140 -20.25 -4.77 13.62
C THR A 140 -18.86 -5.36 13.37
N ILE A 141 -18.72 -6.13 12.30
CA ILE A 141 -17.41 -6.61 11.83
C ILE A 141 -16.59 -5.41 11.38
N GLY A 142 -15.34 -5.30 11.85
CA GLY A 142 -14.42 -4.27 11.40
C GLY A 142 -14.72 -2.88 11.97
N GLY A 143 -15.31 -2.81 13.18
CA GLY A 143 -15.44 -1.56 13.93
C GLY A 143 -14.09 -0.83 14.04
N GLY A 144 -14.10 0.51 13.99
CA GLY A 144 -12.89 1.33 14.09
C GLY A 144 -12.02 0.91 15.27
N GLU A 145 -10.69 1.00 15.10
CA GLU A 145 -9.67 0.63 16.11
C GLU A 145 -10.22 0.94 17.51
N ARG A 146 -10.58 -0.10 18.28
CA ARG A 146 -11.09 0.07 19.64
C ARG A 146 -10.04 0.90 20.39
N SER A 147 -10.34 2.15 20.70
CA SER A 147 -9.59 2.87 21.71
C SER A 147 -9.75 2.05 22.98
N SER A 148 -8.64 1.60 23.55
CA SER A 148 -8.59 0.77 24.76
C SER A 148 -9.03 1.54 26.01
N GLU A 149 -10.04 2.41 25.90
CA GLU A 149 -10.64 3.15 26.99
C GLU A 149 -11.71 2.32 27.73
N SER A 150 -12.23 1.25 27.13
CA SER A 150 -13.29 0.44 27.75
C SER A 150 -12.81 -0.61 28.75
N ASP A 151 -11.53 -0.99 28.74
CA ASP A 151 -11.07 -2.18 29.48
C ASP A 151 -10.35 -1.85 30.80
N ALA A 152 -10.21 -0.56 31.15
CA ALA A 152 -9.64 -0.13 32.43
C ALA A 152 -10.65 -0.11 33.59
N ALA A 153 -11.94 -0.40 33.35
CA ALA A 153 -12.99 -0.31 34.37
C ALA A 153 -13.34 -1.65 35.06
N ALA A 154 -12.69 -2.76 34.70
CA ALA A 154 -13.08 -4.10 35.20
C ALA A 154 -12.01 -4.82 36.04
N SER A 155 -10.92 -4.17 36.44
CA SER A 155 -9.95 -4.75 37.36
C SER A 155 -9.38 -3.75 38.36
N ASP A 156 -10.21 -3.30 39.30
CA ASP A 156 -9.72 -2.91 40.62
C ASP A 156 -10.82 -3.18 41.65
N GLY A 157 -10.83 -4.42 42.13
CA GLY A 157 -11.52 -4.78 43.36
C GLY A 157 -10.70 -4.29 44.53
N GLN A 158 -10.96 -3.06 45.01
CA GLN A 158 -10.60 -2.71 46.37
C GLN A 158 -11.63 -1.76 47.00
N GLN A 159 -12.14 -2.22 48.14
CA GLN A 159 -13.14 -1.60 48.99
C GLN A 159 -12.70 -0.20 49.46
N SER A 160 -13.57 0.79 49.28
CA SER A 160 -13.81 1.79 50.32
C SER A 160 -15.22 2.37 50.17
N ALA A 161 -15.97 2.25 51.24
CA ALA A 161 -17.30 2.82 51.39
C ALA A 161 -17.20 4.34 51.57
N THR A 162 -18.09 5.09 50.92
CA THR A 162 -18.87 6.14 51.59
C THR A 162 -20.03 6.56 50.71
N GLU A 163 -21.22 6.41 51.28
CA GLU A 163 -22.43 7.23 51.16
C GLU A 163 -22.15 8.62 50.54
N GLY A 164 -22.99 9.21 49.70
CA GLY A 164 -24.39 9.03 49.41
C GLY A 164 -24.90 10.37 48.85
N GLU A 165 -26.16 10.35 48.45
CA GLU A 165 -27.01 11.52 48.22
C GLU A 165 -27.04 12.16 46.83
N MET A 166 -28.28 12.51 46.51
CA MET A 166 -28.94 12.65 45.24
C MET A 166 -29.50 14.08 45.20
N THR A 167 -29.45 14.75 44.05
CA THR A 167 -30.40 15.80 43.58
C THR A 167 -29.79 16.36 42.29
N ALA A 168 -30.34 16.13 41.09
CA ALA A 168 -31.64 16.51 40.53
C ALA A 168 -31.76 18.02 40.25
N GLU A 169 -32.08 18.29 38.97
CA GLU A 169 -32.75 19.47 38.41
C GLU A 169 -31.91 20.71 38.03
N THR A 170 -32.23 21.54 37.03
CA THR A 170 -33.09 21.50 35.81
C THR A 170 -32.79 22.83 35.08
N THR A 171 -32.87 22.82 33.74
CA THR A 171 -33.27 23.95 32.83
C THR A 171 -32.42 25.22 32.59
N THR A 172 -32.14 25.40 31.29
CA THR A 172 -32.43 26.55 30.39
C THR A 172 -31.74 27.91 30.51
N ALA A 173 -31.04 28.20 29.40
CA ALA A 173 -31.23 29.35 28.49
C ALA A 173 -30.80 30.78 28.87
N SER A 174 -30.02 31.30 27.92
CA SER A 174 -30.10 32.62 27.28
C SER A 174 -29.19 33.79 27.74
N THR A 175 -28.67 34.42 26.69
CA THR A 175 -28.42 35.86 26.46
C THR A 175 -27.05 36.48 26.75
N ALA A 176 -26.41 36.82 25.64
CA ALA A 176 -25.50 37.91 25.30
C ALA A 176 -25.17 39.00 26.33
N GLY A 177 -23.88 39.36 26.38
CA GLY A 177 -23.38 40.63 26.91
C GLY A 177 -21.89 40.79 26.60
N GLY A 178 -21.52 41.86 25.88
CA GLY A 178 -20.19 42.07 25.31
C GLY A 178 -19.09 42.49 26.29
N GLY A 179 -17.83 42.29 25.88
CA GLY A 179 -16.65 42.77 26.59
C GLY A 179 -15.40 42.70 25.72
N ARG A 180 -14.93 43.86 25.25
CA ARG A 180 -13.71 44.05 24.47
C ARG A 180 -12.50 43.85 25.39
N GLY A 181 -11.78 42.73 25.26
CA GLY A 181 -10.64 42.38 26.11
C GLY A 181 -9.45 41.83 25.31
N LYS A 182 -8.34 42.57 25.36
CA LYS A 182 -6.93 42.24 25.07
C LYS A 182 -6.63 40.95 24.29
N ARG A 183 -6.01 41.16 23.11
CA ARG A 183 -5.30 40.17 22.28
C ARG A 183 -4.33 39.35 23.14
N SER A 184 -4.74 38.17 23.57
CA SER A 184 -3.87 37.17 24.20
C SER A 184 -3.14 36.41 23.10
N LYS A 185 -1.83 36.22 23.32
CA LYS A 185 -0.93 35.39 22.51
C LYS A 185 -1.60 34.02 22.31
N ALA A 186 -1.78 33.61 21.05
CA ALA A 186 -2.32 32.30 20.72
C ALA A 186 -1.49 31.22 21.45
N PRO A 187 -2.12 30.31 22.22
CA PRO A 187 -1.41 29.15 22.74
C PRO A 187 -0.94 28.32 21.54
N LEU A 188 0.32 27.89 21.57
CA LEU A 188 0.80 26.81 20.70
C LEU A 188 -0.21 25.65 20.78
N PRO A 189 -0.49 24.94 19.67
CA PRO A 189 -1.39 23.80 19.71
C PRO A 189 -0.88 22.83 20.77
N LYS A 190 -1.72 22.62 21.79
CA LYS A 190 -1.50 21.56 22.78
C LYS A 190 -1.36 20.27 21.98
N ALA A 191 -0.27 19.55 22.23
CA ALA A 191 -0.09 18.20 21.74
C ALA A 191 -1.39 17.42 22.02
N GLU A 192 -2.02 16.97 20.94
CA GLU A 192 -3.19 16.11 20.98
C GLU A 192 -2.88 14.92 21.90
N GLY A 193 -3.88 14.49 22.68
CA GLY A 193 -3.73 13.46 23.70
C GLY A 193 -2.97 12.25 23.16
N LYS A 194 -2.05 11.70 23.95
CA LYS A 194 -1.35 10.45 23.63
C LYS A 194 -2.42 9.40 23.31
N GLY A 195 -2.59 9.08 22.03
CA GLY A 195 -3.34 7.90 21.61
C GLY A 195 -2.80 6.69 22.36
N SER A 196 -3.69 5.77 22.72
CA SER A 196 -3.29 4.49 23.32
C SER A 196 -2.23 3.84 22.44
N ARG A 197 -1.14 3.36 23.06
CA ARG A 197 -0.04 2.72 22.31
C ARG A 197 -0.54 1.38 21.79
N CYS A 198 -0.45 1.17 20.49
CA CYS A 198 -0.71 -0.13 19.88
C CYS A 198 0.45 -1.08 20.19
N LYS A 199 0.17 -2.12 20.98
CA LYS A 199 1.11 -3.18 21.34
C LYS A 199 0.52 -4.55 21.04
N PHE A 200 1.38 -5.54 20.86
CA PHE A 200 0.99 -6.93 20.74
C PHE A 200 0.56 -7.49 22.10
N HIS A 201 -0.68 -7.96 22.13
CA HIS A 201 -1.36 -8.60 23.24
C HIS A 201 -1.62 -10.08 22.90
N SER A 202 -1.13 -10.98 23.76
CA SER A 202 -1.34 -12.43 23.63
C SER A 202 -2.83 -12.74 23.58
N GLY A 203 -3.25 -13.66 22.72
CA GLY A 203 -4.65 -14.05 22.58
C GLY A 203 -5.57 -13.05 21.85
N GLU A 204 -5.14 -11.80 21.63
CA GLU A 204 -6.00 -10.76 21.05
C GLU A 204 -5.48 -10.20 19.73
N SER A 205 -4.16 -10.03 19.60
CA SER A 205 -3.56 -9.38 18.44
C SER A 205 -3.52 -10.29 17.22
N TRP A 206 -3.53 -9.72 16.01
CA TRP A 206 -3.38 -10.52 14.79
C TRP A 206 -2.07 -11.31 14.81
N MET A 207 -2.14 -12.59 14.48
CA MET A 207 -0.98 -13.48 14.41
C MET A 207 -1.18 -14.49 13.28
N LYS A 208 -0.16 -14.69 12.47
CA LYS A 208 -0.09 -15.77 11.49
C LYS A 208 1.04 -16.72 11.85
N VAL A 209 0.78 -18.02 11.91
CA VAL A 209 1.79 -19.07 12.07
C VAL A 209 1.81 -19.93 10.82
N SER A 210 3.00 -20.21 10.31
CA SER A 210 3.19 -21.00 9.09
C SER A 210 4.39 -21.91 9.22
N PHE A 211 4.34 -23.09 8.59
CA PHE A 211 5.42 -24.07 8.61
C PHE A 211 5.94 -24.34 7.18
N PRO A 212 6.87 -23.52 6.65
CA PRO A 212 7.36 -23.68 5.27
C PRO A 212 7.95 -25.07 4.99
N SER A 213 8.69 -25.65 5.95
CA SER A 213 9.23 -27.00 5.82
C SER A 213 8.15 -28.07 5.65
N ALA A 214 6.95 -27.86 6.21
CA ALA A 214 5.84 -28.80 6.04
C ALA A 214 5.12 -28.66 4.69
N LYS A 215 5.29 -27.51 4.01
CA LYS A 215 4.75 -27.24 2.66
C LYS A 215 5.65 -27.78 1.55
N ASP A 216 6.94 -27.95 1.82
CA ASP A 216 7.92 -28.43 0.84
C ASP A 216 8.13 -29.95 0.97
N PRO A 217 7.69 -30.75 -0.01
CA PRO A 217 7.87 -32.21 0.01
C PRO A 217 9.33 -32.66 0.03
N SER A 218 10.25 -31.86 -0.51
CA SER A 218 11.67 -32.18 -0.61
C SER A 218 12.48 -31.80 0.63
N TRP A 219 11.85 -31.18 1.63
CA TRP A 219 12.56 -30.57 2.75
C TRP A 219 13.32 -31.59 3.60
N ALA A 220 12.66 -32.69 3.97
CA ALA A 220 13.24 -33.72 4.84
C ALA A 220 14.52 -34.32 4.24
N ASP A 221 14.56 -34.53 2.93
CA ASP A 221 15.73 -35.08 2.23
C ASP A 221 16.94 -34.12 2.29
N ARG A 222 16.67 -32.81 2.28
CA ARG A 222 17.72 -31.77 2.23
C ARG A 222 18.19 -31.33 3.61
N HIS A 223 17.32 -31.41 4.62
CA HIS A 223 17.54 -30.80 5.93
C HIS A 223 17.30 -31.75 7.12
N GLY A 224 16.92 -33.01 6.88
CA GLY A 224 16.68 -34.01 7.90
C GLY A 224 15.56 -33.63 8.86
N ASP A 225 15.79 -33.86 10.14
CA ASP A 225 14.80 -33.74 11.22
C ASP A 225 14.70 -32.30 11.75
N VAL A 226 14.60 -31.34 10.83
CA VAL A 226 14.45 -29.91 11.15
C VAL A 226 13.14 -29.41 10.58
N THR A 227 12.37 -28.71 11.40
CA THR A 227 11.14 -28.03 10.99
C THR A 227 11.32 -26.52 11.12
N THR A 228 10.83 -25.76 10.15
CA THR A 228 10.84 -24.29 10.20
C THR A 228 9.45 -23.77 10.51
N CYS A 229 9.38 -22.79 11.41
CA CYS A 229 8.17 -22.07 11.74
C CYS A 229 8.40 -20.58 11.51
N VAL A 230 7.44 -19.92 10.87
CA VAL A 230 7.44 -18.48 10.64
C VAL A 230 6.18 -17.90 11.26
N VAL A 231 6.39 -17.08 12.29
CA VAL A 231 5.34 -16.29 12.93
C VAL A 231 5.36 -14.88 12.38
N THR A 232 4.23 -14.36 11.93
CA THR A 232 4.07 -12.97 11.46
C THR A 232 3.07 -12.24 12.35
N VAL A 233 3.45 -11.06 12.82
CA VAL A 233 2.63 -10.20 13.68
C VAL A 233 2.79 -8.74 13.27
N GLU A 234 1.82 -7.90 13.62
CA GLU A 234 1.96 -6.45 13.44
C GLU A 234 3.04 -5.87 14.37
N ALA A 235 3.69 -4.79 13.93
CA ALA A 235 4.72 -4.12 14.71
C ALA A 235 4.12 -3.20 15.78
N ASP A 236 4.61 -3.35 17.01
CA ASP A 236 4.33 -2.45 18.13
C ASP A 236 4.78 -1.01 17.80
N ASP A 237 4.11 -0.04 18.41
CA ASP A 237 4.51 1.38 18.35
C ASP A 237 5.93 1.64 18.94
N ASP A 238 6.53 0.64 19.59
CA ASP A 238 7.92 0.68 20.02
C ASP A 238 8.90 0.66 18.82
N PHE A 239 8.50 0.05 17.70
CA PHE A 239 9.29 -0.12 16.47
C PHE A 239 8.77 0.69 15.29
N VAL A 240 7.53 1.17 15.33
CA VAL A 240 6.96 1.97 14.25
C VAL A 240 6.29 3.21 14.77
N ARG A 241 6.33 4.28 13.97
CA ARG A 241 5.62 5.52 14.29
C ARG A 241 4.69 5.88 13.14
N ALA A 242 3.41 5.96 13.44
CA ALA A 242 2.41 6.48 12.52
C ALA A 242 2.56 8.00 12.39
N PHE A 243 2.40 8.50 11.16
CA PHE A 243 2.30 9.91 10.85
C PHE A 243 0.95 10.17 10.19
N ASP A 244 0.17 11.08 10.77
CA ASP A 244 -1.12 11.50 10.23
C ASP A 244 -0.92 12.52 9.09
N THR A 245 -0.28 12.05 8.03
CA THR A 245 -0.10 12.77 6.78
C THR A 245 -1.18 12.37 5.77
N LYS A 246 -1.14 12.98 4.58
CA LYS A 246 -1.99 12.60 3.45
C LYS A 246 -1.08 12.22 2.27
N PRO A 247 -0.78 10.94 2.04
CA PRO A 247 -1.30 9.71 2.67
C PRO A 247 -0.80 9.47 4.10
N LYS A 248 -1.48 8.60 4.87
CA LYS A 248 -0.99 8.15 6.19
C LYS A 248 0.17 7.19 6.00
N ILE A 249 1.28 7.40 6.73
CA ILE A 249 2.51 6.61 6.56
C ILE A 249 3.09 6.14 7.89
N TYR A 250 3.95 5.14 7.83
CA TYR A 250 4.73 4.64 8.95
C TYR A 250 6.24 4.85 8.75
N SER A 251 6.89 5.39 9.78
CA SER A 251 8.34 5.32 9.89
C SER A 251 8.74 4.12 10.72
N VAL A 252 9.76 3.39 10.26
CA VAL A 252 10.38 2.28 10.99
C VAL A 252 11.48 2.85 11.88
N LEU A 253 11.45 2.50 13.16
CA LEU A 253 12.42 2.90 14.16
C LEU A 253 13.49 1.80 14.27
N ASP A 254 14.76 2.18 14.15
CA ASP A 254 15.86 1.22 14.30
C ASP A 254 16.11 0.92 15.79
N LYS A 255 15.49 -0.16 16.26
CA LYS A 255 15.59 -0.65 17.65
C LYS A 255 15.75 -2.17 17.73
N ALA A 256 16.32 -2.78 16.70
CA ALA A 256 16.38 -4.23 16.55
C ALA A 256 17.06 -4.96 17.71
N ALA A 257 18.02 -4.34 18.40
CA ALA A 257 18.78 -4.90 19.53
C ALA A 257 18.37 -4.35 20.91
N SER A 258 17.18 -3.76 21.03
CA SER A 258 16.72 -3.13 22.27
C SER A 258 16.13 -4.13 23.27
N VAL A 259 16.07 -3.77 24.55
CA VAL A 259 15.33 -4.53 25.59
C VAL A 259 13.86 -4.70 25.21
N ASP A 260 13.29 -3.74 24.48
CA ASP A 260 11.93 -3.82 23.97
C ASP A 260 11.75 -4.93 22.92
N ALA A 261 12.78 -5.19 22.09
CA ALA A 261 12.80 -6.30 21.13
C ALA A 261 12.79 -7.66 21.81
N GLU A 262 13.57 -7.81 22.88
CA GLU A 262 13.60 -9.06 23.66
C GLU A 262 12.25 -9.32 24.33
N ARG A 263 11.68 -8.32 25.00
CA ARG A 263 10.34 -8.43 25.61
C ARG A 263 9.25 -8.71 24.57
N PHE A 264 9.36 -8.13 23.38
CA PHE A 264 8.42 -8.37 22.29
C PHE A 264 8.54 -9.81 21.78
N ARG A 265 9.77 -10.32 21.61
CA ARG A 265 10.04 -11.71 21.27
C ARG A 265 9.45 -12.67 22.30
N GLU A 266 9.68 -12.44 23.59
CA GLU A 266 9.13 -13.26 24.67
C GLU A 266 7.60 -13.32 24.63
N ARG A 267 6.91 -12.18 24.41
CA ARG A 267 5.44 -12.14 24.29
C ARG A 267 4.95 -12.99 23.12
N VAL A 268 5.56 -12.87 21.94
CA VAL A 268 5.15 -13.62 20.75
C VAL A 268 5.45 -15.11 20.89
N MET A 269 6.59 -15.48 21.49
CA MET A 269 6.94 -16.88 21.74
C MET A 269 6.02 -17.53 22.77
N LYS A 270 5.67 -16.81 23.85
CA LYS A 270 4.71 -17.29 24.84
C LYS A 270 3.36 -17.60 24.17
N ASP A 271 2.85 -16.69 23.35
CA ASP A 271 1.60 -16.87 22.62
C ASP A 271 1.68 -18.02 21.61
N LEU A 272 2.82 -18.21 20.95
CA LEU A 272 3.05 -19.36 20.08
C LEU A 272 2.92 -20.67 20.86
N PHE A 273 3.51 -20.78 22.05
CA PHE A 273 3.43 -22.01 22.85
C PHE A 273 2.06 -22.24 23.49
N GLU A 274 1.32 -21.17 23.80
CA GLU A 274 -0.09 -21.29 24.23
C GLU A 274 -0.95 -21.94 23.14
N ASN A 275 -0.72 -21.60 21.86
CA ASN A 275 -1.46 -22.16 20.73
C ASN A 275 -0.88 -23.48 20.20
N PHE A 276 0.44 -23.69 20.34
CA PHE A 276 1.16 -24.87 19.89
C PHE A 276 2.08 -25.43 20.98
N PRO A 277 1.52 -26.02 22.07
CA PRO A 277 2.29 -26.49 23.22
C PRO A 277 3.34 -27.55 22.87
N GLN A 278 3.09 -28.34 21.83
CA GLN A 278 4.01 -29.39 21.37
C GLN A 278 5.34 -28.86 20.80
N LEU A 279 5.44 -27.56 20.52
CA LEU A 279 6.67 -26.92 20.05
C LEU A 279 7.59 -26.51 21.21
N GLU A 280 7.08 -26.47 22.43
CA GLU A 280 7.85 -26.08 23.60
C GLU A 280 9.00 -27.08 23.85
N GLY A 281 10.19 -26.55 24.12
CA GLY A 281 11.41 -27.37 24.26
C GLY A 281 12.00 -27.91 22.95
N ARG A 282 11.36 -27.68 21.79
CA ARG A 282 11.88 -28.07 20.46
C ARG A 282 12.58 -26.93 19.72
N VAL A 283 12.51 -25.71 20.23
CA VAL A 283 13.11 -24.52 19.61
C VAL A 283 14.64 -24.55 19.73
N GLU A 284 15.33 -24.51 18.59
CA GLU A 284 16.79 -24.38 18.53
C GLU A 284 17.23 -22.94 18.29
N THR A 285 16.52 -22.22 17.41
CA THR A 285 16.86 -20.86 17.04
C THR A 285 15.60 -20.01 16.88
N VAL A 286 15.70 -18.74 17.26
CA VAL A 286 14.66 -17.73 17.01
C VAL A 286 15.34 -16.47 16.50
N GLN A 287 14.99 -16.05 15.30
CA GLN A 287 15.44 -14.80 14.71
C GLN A 287 14.25 -13.89 14.45
N MET A 288 14.28 -12.70 15.02
CA MET A 288 13.33 -11.63 14.68
C MET A 288 13.84 -10.85 13.46
N SER A 289 12.96 -10.55 12.52
CA SER A 289 13.25 -9.76 11.32
C SER A 289 12.13 -8.76 11.03
N GLY A 290 12.49 -7.62 10.45
CA GLY A 290 11.58 -6.49 10.20
C GLY A 290 11.85 -5.29 11.13
N PRO A 291 10.90 -4.34 11.22
CA PRO A 291 9.58 -4.35 10.59
C PRO A 291 9.62 -4.22 9.05
N PHE A 292 8.80 -5.02 8.37
CA PHE A 292 8.62 -4.97 6.91
C PHE A 292 7.37 -4.16 6.53
N ARG A 293 7.46 -3.31 5.51
CA ARG A 293 6.33 -2.55 4.97
C ARG A 293 5.50 -3.44 4.03
N PRO A 294 4.20 -3.67 4.29
CA PRO A 294 3.36 -4.57 3.49
C PRO A 294 2.46 -3.81 2.50
N GLY A 295 2.90 -2.61 2.08
CA GLY A 295 2.20 -1.75 1.13
C GLY A 295 0.99 -1.01 1.69
N SER A 296 0.15 -0.51 0.79
CA SER A 296 -1.06 0.24 1.11
C SER A 296 -2.17 -0.61 1.75
N ARG A 297 -2.95 0.03 2.61
CA ARG A 297 -4.11 -0.54 3.31
C ARG A 297 -5.17 -0.96 2.30
N GLN A 298 -5.78 -2.11 2.55
CA GLN A 298 -6.80 -2.71 1.70
C GLN A 298 -8.18 -2.19 2.15
N ASP A 299 -8.43 -0.89 2.00
CA ASP A 299 -9.68 -0.25 2.41
C ASP A 299 -10.48 0.28 1.20
N PRO A 300 -11.79 0.58 1.37
CA PRO A 300 -12.60 1.12 0.29
C PRO A 300 -12.05 2.44 -0.28
N ALA A 301 -11.38 3.25 0.54
CA ALA A 301 -10.80 4.52 0.11
C ALA A 301 -9.72 4.29 -0.96
N ARG A 302 -8.83 3.30 -0.75
CA ARG A 302 -7.85 2.88 -1.77
C ARG A 302 -8.52 2.44 -3.06
N PHE A 303 -9.53 1.57 -3.00
CA PHE A 303 -10.17 1.06 -4.22
C PHE A 303 -10.99 2.12 -4.96
N ALA A 304 -11.40 3.20 -4.28
CA ALA A 304 -12.14 4.30 -4.87
C ALA A 304 -11.25 5.36 -5.56
N ILE A 305 -9.91 5.30 -5.42
CA ILE A 305 -9.05 6.32 -6.01
C ILE A 305 -9.05 6.20 -7.54
N LYS A 306 -9.17 7.34 -8.23
CA LYS A 306 -9.15 7.37 -9.71
C LYS A 306 -7.79 7.01 -10.32
N GLY A 307 -6.73 7.02 -9.52
CA GLY A 307 -5.32 6.91 -9.97
C GLY A 307 -4.61 5.60 -9.64
N ASN A 308 -5.32 4.54 -9.21
CA ASN A 308 -4.70 3.23 -9.00
C ASN A 308 -4.59 2.47 -10.32
N ARG A 309 -3.66 2.89 -11.18
CA ARG A 309 -3.44 2.35 -12.53
C ARG A 309 -1.95 2.14 -12.78
N PRO A 310 -1.57 1.26 -13.72
CA PRO A 310 -0.17 1.09 -14.07
C PRO A 310 0.43 2.36 -14.68
N GLU A 311 -0.32 3.06 -15.55
CA GLU A 311 0.13 4.34 -16.09
C GLU A 311 0.08 5.43 -15.02
N THR A 312 1.16 6.23 -14.95
CA THR A 312 1.19 7.40 -14.09
C THR A 312 0.99 8.68 -14.89
N THR A 313 0.79 9.80 -14.20
CA THR A 313 0.75 11.11 -14.86
C THR A 313 2.11 11.54 -15.42
N TYR A 314 3.20 10.85 -15.09
CA TYR A 314 4.54 11.16 -15.55
C TYR A 314 4.91 10.23 -16.70
N PRO A 315 5.13 10.76 -17.92
CA PRO A 315 5.51 9.93 -19.06
C PRO A 315 6.75 9.07 -18.77
N GLY A 316 6.76 7.83 -19.24
CA GLY A 316 7.87 6.90 -19.02
C GLY A 316 7.96 6.32 -17.60
N LEU A 317 7.14 6.77 -16.64
CA LEU A 317 7.03 6.18 -15.31
C LEU A 317 5.74 5.37 -15.18
N PHE A 318 5.90 4.11 -14.80
CA PHE A 318 4.80 3.18 -14.52
C PHE A 318 4.92 2.68 -13.07
N VAL A 319 3.78 2.32 -12.48
CA VAL A 319 3.73 1.69 -11.16
C VAL A 319 3.21 0.26 -11.31
N GLY A 320 3.80 -0.65 -10.54
CA GLY A 320 3.39 -2.05 -10.49
C GLY A 320 3.28 -2.56 -9.06
N GLY A 321 3.26 -3.89 -8.92
CA GLY A 321 3.12 -4.59 -7.64
C GLY A 321 1.66 -4.72 -7.19
N SER A 322 1.43 -5.51 -6.14
CA SER A 322 0.10 -5.90 -5.65
C SER A 322 -0.83 -4.74 -5.26
N GLU A 323 -0.33 -3.50 -5.23
CA GLU A 323 -1.16 -2.32 -5.04
C GLU A 323 -2.14 -2.07 -6.20
N LEU A 324 -1.82 -2.54 -7.41
CA LEU A 324 -2.74 -2.49 -8.55
C LEU A 324 -3.89 -3.51 -8.44
N THR A 325 -3.73 -4.53 -7.60
CA THR A 325 -4.64 -5.67 -7.51
C THR A 325 -5.31 -5.77 -6.13
N ILE A 326 -6.23 -6.71 -6.02
CA ILE A 326 -6.84 -7.08 -4.74
C ILE A 326 -5.84 -7.98 -4.01
N ALA A 327 -5.43 -7.58 -2.81
CA ALA A 327 -4.51 -8.30 -1.91
C ALA A 327 -3.00 -8.25 -2.23
N ASP A 328 -2.22 -8.03 -1.16
CA ASP A 328 -0.77 -8.23 -1.05
C ASP A 328 -0.49 -9.74 -1.05
N SER A 329 -0.35 -10.29 -2.25
CA SER A 329 -0.23 -11.74 -2.49
C SER A 329 0.61 -12.00 -3.73
N PHE A 330 1.29 -13.14 -3.74
CA PHE A 330 2.08 -13.58 -4.89
C PHE A 330 1.26 -13.58 -6.19
N SER A 331 0.03 -14.09 -6.16
CA SER A 331 -0.87 -14.05 -7.32
C SER A 331 -1.23 -12.63 -7.74
N GLY A 332 -1.44 -11.73 -6.77
CA GLY A 332 -1.69 -10.31 -7.03
C GLY A 332 -0.49 -9.65 -7.72
N ASP A 333 0.73 -9.92 -7.27
CA ASP A 333 1.96 -9.40 -7.90
C ASP A 333 2.13 -9.90 -9.34
N VAL A 334 1.83 -11.17 -9.61
CA VAL A 334 1.88 -11.73 -10.98
C VAL A 334 0.89 -11.01 -11.89
N VAL A 335 -0.35 -10.82 -11.43
CA VAL A 335 -1.38 -10.11 -12.20
C VAL A 335 -1.01 -8.64 -12.37
N ALA A 336 -0.46 -7.99 -11.35
CA ALA A 336 0.03 -6.61 -11.44
C ALA A 336 1.18 -6.47 -12.46
N GLY A 337 2.08 -7.46 -12.51
CA GLY A 337 3.13 -7.56 -13.51
C GLY A 337 2.56 -7.64 -14.93
N TRP A 338 1.53 -8.47 -15.12
CA TRP A 338 0.81 -8.54 -16.38
C TRP A 338 0.15 -7.19 -16.76
N LEU A 339 -0.53 -6.54 -15.81
CA LEU A 339 -1.17 -5.24 -16.04
C LEU A 339 -0.16 -4.17 -16.46
N VAL A 340 0.96 -4.04 -15.74
CA VAL A 340 1.96 -3.02 -16.06
C VAL A 340 2.69 -3.30 -17.36
N ALA A 341 2.93 -4.57 -17.69
CA ALA A 341 3.57 -4.92 -18.95
C ALA A 341 2.68 -4.57 -20.15
N ASN A 342 1.37 -4.83 -20.07
CA ASN A 342 0.43 -4.39 -21.11
C ASN A 342 0.39 -2.86 -21.26
N ALA A 343 0.42 -2.13 -20.13
CA ALA A 343 0.44 -0.67 -20.14
C ALA A 343 1.74 -0.09 -20.72
N VAL A 344 2.89 -0.70 -20.44
CA VAL A 344 4.19 -0.29 -21.01
C VAL A 344 4.23 -0.47 -22.51
N VAL A 345 3.70 -1.60 -23.00
CA VAL A 345 3.63 -1.87 -24.45
C VAL A 345 2.61 -0.96 -25.13
N GLY A 346 1.54 -0.57 -24.43
CA GLY A 346 0.57 0.41 -24.91
C GLY A 346 -0.67 -0.19 -25.57
N TYR A 347 -1.07 -1.41 -25.19
CA TYR A 347 -2.31 -2.01 -25.71
C TYR A 347 -3.54 -1.19 -25.32
N SER A 348 -4.33 -0.83 -26.31
CA SER A 348 -5.58 -0.09 -26.18
C SER A 348 -6.75 -0.98 -25.74
N LEU A 349 -7.91 -0.37 -25.46
CA LEU A 349 -9.14 -1.11 -25.23
C LEU A 349 -9.55 -1.95 -26.45
N ILE A 350 -9.26 -1.46 -27.66
CA ILE A 350 -9.58 -2.15 -28.90
C ILE A 350 -8.74 -3.42 -29.03
N ASP A 351 -7.45 -3.33 -28.71
CA ASP A 351 -6.54 -4.47 -28.71
C ASP A 351 -7.06 -5.60 -27.82
N HIS A 352 -7.43 -5.27 -26.57
CA HIS A 352 -7.89 -6.27 -25.61
C HIS A 352 -9.26 -6.87 -25.96
N VAL A 353 -10.24 -6.02 -26.30
CA VAL A 353 -11.65 -6.44 -26.40
C VAL A 353 -11.98 -6.99 -27.79
N TYR A 354 -11.51 -6.34 -28.85
CA TYR A 354 -11.88 -6.70 -30.22
C TYR A 354 -10.82 -7.54 -30.91
N LEU A 355 -9.54 -7.19 -30.77
CA LEU A 355 -8.45 -7.93 -31.42
C LEU A 355 -7.95 -9.11 -30.57
N HIS A 356 -8.35 -9.17 -29.30
CA HIS A 356 -7.85 -10.12 -28.31
C HIS A 356 -6.31 -10.14 -28.20
N LYS A 357 -5.67 -9.03 -28.53
CA LYS A 357 -4.24 -8.78 -28.42
C LYS A 357 -3.87 -8.27 -27.03
N ASN A 358 -2.84 -8.85 -26.46
CA ASN A 358 -2.23 -8.48 -25.19
C ASN A 358 -0.84 -9.11 -25.13
N ILE A 359 -0.05 -8.77 -24.11
CA ILE A 359 1.31 -9.28 -23.99
C ILE A 359 1.39 -10.82 -23.98
N THR A 360 0.37 -11.51 -23.48
CA THR A 360 0.36 -12.98 -23.44
C THR A 360 0.02 -13.59 -24.79
N SER A 361 -0.85 -12.99 -25.61
CA SER A 361 -1.05 -13.44 -26.99
C SER A 361 0.22 -13.28 -27.80
N ASP A 362 0.88 -12.14 -27.64
CA ASP A 362 2.06 -11.79 -28.44
C ASP A 362 3.25 -12.66 -28.03
N LEU A 363 3.45 -12.90 -26.73
CA LEU A 363 4.47 -13.86 -26.26
C LEU A 363 4.23 -15.28 -26.76
N ARG A 364 2.97 -15.72 -26.91
CA ARG A 364 2.68 -17.05 -27.49
C ARG A 364 3.08 -17.10 -28.96
N GLN A 365 2.75 -16.06 -29.73
CA GLN A 365 3.14 -15.97 -31.14
C GLN A 365 4.66 -15.92 -31.32
N PHE A 366 5.39 -15.23 -30.43
CA PHE A 366 6.86 -15.23 -30.43
C PHE A 366 7.48 -16.62 -30.17
N LEU A 367 6.74 -17.54 -29.55
CA LEU A 367 7.19 -18.91 -29.34
C LEU A 367 6.87 -19.82 -30.53
N ASP A 368 6.00 -19.39 -31.43
CA ASP A 368 5.68 -20.09 -32.67
C ASP A 368 6.71 -19.73 -33.76
N GLU A 369 6.88 -20.60 -34.76
CA GLU A 369 7.74 -20.26 -35.92
C GLU A 369 7.15 -19.03 -36.63
N PRO A 370 7.98 -18.05 -37.05
CA PRO A 370 7.49 -16.84 -37.68
C PRO A 370 6.66 -17.21 -38.90
N SER A 371 5.35 -16.94 -38.84
CA SER A 371 4.43 -17.24 -39.91
C SER A 371 4.53 -16.15 -40.98
N GLU A 372 4.56 -16.54 -42.27
CA GLU A 372 4.45 -15.58 -43.37
C GLU A 372 3.07 -14.91 -43.29
N ALA A 373 3.04 -13.58 -43.36
CA ALA A 373 1.88 -12.71 -43.14
C ALA A 373 0.54 -13.34 -43.56
N THR A 374 -0.40 -13.45 -42.62
CA THR A 374 -1.72 -14.02 -42.91
C THR A 374 -2.67 -12.94 -43.41
N GLU A 375 -3.12 -13.08 -44.66
CA GLU A 375 -4.16 -12.25 -45.26
C GLU A 375 -5.52 -12.60 -44.62
N ARG A 376 -6.15 -11.65 -43.93
CA ARG A 376 -7.53 -11.76 -43.42
C ARG A 376 -8.40 -10.72 -44.12
N ASP A 377 -9.45 -11.18 -44.80
CA ASP A 377 -10.45 -10.32 -45.46
C ASP A 377 -9.86 -9.26 -46.43
N GLY A 378 -8.79 -9.62 -47.16
CA GLY A 378 -8.16 -8.74 -48.16
C GLY A 378 -7.30 -7.62 -47.57
N VAL A 379 -6.97 -7.70 -46.28
CA VAL A 379 -5.98 -6.84 -45.61
C VAL A 379 -4.77 -7.71 -45.27
N GLU A 380 -3.61 -7.37 -45.83
CA GLU A 380 -2.32 -7.87 -45.34
C GLU A 380 -2.13 -7.31 -43.93
N VAL A 381 -2.37 -8.15 -42.92
CA VAL A 381 -2.02 -7.82 -41.54
C VAL A 381 -0.59 -8.29 -41.36
N GLU A 382 0.34 -7.34 -41.31
CA GLU A 382 1.69 -7.62 -40.82
C GLU A 382 1.57 -8.33 -39.47
N ASP A 383 2.08 -9.57 -39.41
CA ASP A 383 2.04 -10.48 -38.25
C ASP A 383 3.05 -10.02 -37.19
N VAL A 384 3.03 -8.72 -36.88
CA VAL A 384 3.98 -8.04 -36.03
C VAL A 384 3.34 -7.90 -34.66
N ALA A 385 4.03 -8.41 -33.65
CA ALA A 385 3.71 -8.30 -32.23
C ALA A 385 3.86 -6.85 -31.73
N VAL A 386 3.00 -5.96 -32.23
CA VAL A 386 2.94 -4.55 -31.86
C VAL A 386 1.46 -4.17 -31.69
N PRO A 387 1.11 -3.36 -30.67
CA PRO A 387 -0.23 -2.82 -30.51
C PRO A 387 -0.73 -2.09 -31.76
N LEU A 388 -2.05 -2.02 -31.93
CA LEU A 388 -2.62 -1.20 -32.97
C LEU A 388 -2.26 0.27 -32.71
N VAL A 389 -1.48 0.87 -33.61
CA VAL A 389 -1.26 2.32 -33.63
C VAL A 389 -2.32 2.93 -34.54
N GLU A 390 -3.31 3.62 -33.97
CA GLU A 390 -4.22 4.44 -34.77
C GLU A 390 -3.40 5.54 -35.45
N ALA A 391 -3.31 5.49 -36.78
CA ALA A 391 -2.71 6.56 -37.54
C ALA A 391 -3.57 7.82 -37.35
N ALA A 392 -3.04 8.84 -36.68
CA ALA A 392 -3.66 10.15 -36.67
C ALA A 392 -3.71 10.65 -38.12
N GLU A 393 -4.90 10.69 -38.72
CA GLU A 393 -5.08 11.24 -40.06
C GLU A 393 -4.55 12.67 -40.07
N SER A 394 -3.38 12.86 -40.71
CA SER A 394 -2.97 14.17 -41.14
C SER A 394 -3.98 14.64 -42.17
N THR A 395 -4.90 15.51 -41.78
CA THR A 395 -5.78 16.21 -42.71
C THR A 395 -4.93 17.11 -43.62
N SER A 396 -4.36 16.54 -44.68
CA SER A 396 -3.98 17.26 -45.88
C SER A 396 -5.14 17.12 -46.87
N ALA A 397 -6.16 17.95 -46.69
CA ALA A 397 -7.13 18.20 -47.73
C ALA A 397 -6.40 18.85 -48.91
N ALA A 398 -5.93 18.01 -49.84
CA ALA A 398 -5.51 18.44 -51.16
C ALA A 398 -6.77 18.86 -51.93
N GLU A 399 -6.98 20.17 -52.06
CA GLU A 399 -7.92 20.75 -53.03
C GLU A 399 -7.49 20.31 -54.44
N SER A 400 -8.14 19.26 -54.94
CA SER A 400 -8.20 18.95 -56.36
C SER A 400 -9.67 18.84 -56.75
N SER A 401 -10.21 19.93 -57.31
CA SER A 401 -11.25 19.92 -58.35
C SER A 401 -11.85 21.32 -58.53
N LYS A 402 -11.56 21.95 -59.66
CA LYS A 402 -12.57 22.26 -60.71
C LYS A 402 -11.90 23.01 -61.87
N GLU A 403 -11.68 22.27 -62.95
CA GLU A 403 -11.87 22.78 -64.29
C GLU A 403 -13.37 23.11 -64.45
N GLU A 404 -13.68 24.38 -64.72
CA GLU A 404 -14.56 24.84 -65.82
C GLU A 404 -14.34 26.34 -66.06
#